data_AF-A0A1M5F8A6-F1
#
_entry.id   AF-A0A1M5F8A6-F1
#
_cell.length_a   1.000
_cell.length_b   1.000
_cell.length_c   1.000
_cell.angle_alpha   90.00
_cell.angle_beta   90.00
_cell.angle_gamma   90.00
#
_symmetry.space_group_name_H-M   'P 1'
#
loop_
_entity.id
_entity.type
_entity.pdbx_description
1 polymer ?
#
loop_
_entity_poly.entity_id
_entity_poly.type
_entity_poly.pdbx_seq_one_letter_code
_entity_poly.pdbx_strand_id
1 'polypeptide(L)'
;MAIIMLAFMLGMYRNTVLNAAIFGGAAVAFALCLWLVRSQSTVDDVAWMKAMIPHHSIAIMTSSRAHITDPRVRKLADEIVLAQNREISEMRWMVADIEANGKQTAFPLGEAEGAAQIATLADSLATPVIAAVDLAPLTAEDVALAVPAGETCAFRRGTDTDPVLVVAADGSAATKVSGQLIQLNSEAAPTAAGAVSSTDGLRITVTPTAAAGEATLLFDLATTPSLTVGYDGYWTCAA
;
A
#
# COMPACT_ATOMS: atom_id res chain seq x y z
N MET A 1 -7.19 13.05 -32.58
CA MET A 1 -8.45 13.72 -32.99
C MET A 1 -8.21 14.81 -34.04
N ALA A 2 -7.30 15.77 -33.82
CA ALA A 2 -7.05 16.89 -34.74
C ALA A 2 -6.73 16.49 -36.20
N ILE A 3 -5.84 15.50 -36.41
CA ILE A 3 -5.51 14.98 -37.75
C ILE A 3 -6.76 14.43 -38.46
N ILE A 4 -7.57 13.63 -37.75
CA ILE A 4 -8.79 13.04 -38.30
C ILE A 4 -9.79 14.15 -38.67
N MET A 5 -10.06 15.08 -37.74
CA MET A 5 -11.00 16.18 -37.97
C MET A 5 -10.60 17.07 -39.16
N LEU A 6 -9.32 17.46 -39.24
CA LEU A 6 -8.84 18.30 -40.33
C LEU A 6 -8.90 17.58 -41.68
N ALA A 7 -8.63 16.26 -41.71
CA ALA A 7 -8.74 15.46 -42.94
C ALA A 7 -10.16 15.46 -43.52
N PHE A 8 -11.20 15.42 -42.67
CA PHE A 8 -12.60 15.50 -43.12
C PHE A 8 -13.04 16.92 -43.51
N MET A 9 -12.31 17.97 -43.10
CA MET A 9 -12.65 19.37 -43.37
C MET A 9 -11.72 20.04 -44.39
N LEU A 10 -10.87 19.28 -45.08
CA LEU A 10 -9.88 19.80 -46.05
C LEU A 10 -10.49 20.70 -47.13
N GLY A 11 -11.73 20.41 -47.57
CA GLY A 11 -12.44 21.23 -48.57
C GLY A 11 -12.89 22.62 -48.08
N MET A 12 -12.97 22.83 -46.76
CA MET A 12 -13.40 24.10 -46.14
C MET A 12 -12.21 25.05 -45.90
N TYR A 13 -11.02 24.51 -45.63
CA TYR A 13 -9.83 25.28 -45.30
C TYR A 13 -8.88 25.39 -46.51
N ARG A 14 -9.00 26.49 -47.27
CA ARG A 14 -8.26 26.70 -48.53
C ARG A 14 -6.76 26.98 -48.39
N ASN A 15 -6.27 27.32 -47.18
CA ASN A 15 -4.85 27.59 -46.96
C ASN A 15 -4.08 26.29 -46.68
N THR A 16 -3.47 25.75 -47.73
CA THR A 16 -2.73 24.48 -47.69
C THR A 16 -1.49 24.54 -46.79
N VAL A 17 -0.83 25.69 -46.68
CA VAL A 17 0.34 25.88 -45.82
C VAL A 17 -0.05 25.78 -44.35
N LEU A 18 -1.13 26.45 -43.95
CA LEU A 18 -1.62 26.40 -42.58
C LEU A 18 -2.10 24.98 -42.22
N ASN A 19 -2.80 24.31 -43.13
CA ASN A 19 -3.24 22.93 -42.92
C ASN A 19 -2.04 21.98 -42.74
N ALA A 20 -1.01 22.11 -43.58
CA ALA A 20 0.21 21.31 -43.48
C ALA A 20 0.94 21.56 -42.15
N ALA A 21 1.00 22.83 -41.70
CA ALA A 21 1.57 23.18 -40.40
C ALA A 21 0.79 22.55 -39.24
N ILE A 22 -0.55 22.54 -39.29
CA ILE A 22 -1.39 21.90 -38.27
C ILE A 22 -1.19 20.38 -38.26
N PHE A 23 -1.14 19.73 -39.42
CA PHE A 23 -0.87 18.29 -39.52
C PHE A 23 0.51 17.93 -38.97
N GLY A 24 1.55 18.66 -39.39
CA GLY A 24 2.92 18.47 -38.92
C GLY A 24 3.03 18.69 -37.41
N GLY A 25 2.46 19.79 -36.90
CA GLY A 25 2.43 20.09 -35.47
C GLY A 25 1.68 19.02 -34.67
N ALA A 26 0.54 18.55 -35.14
CA ALA A 26 -0.22 17.49 -34.48
C ALA A 26 0.52 16.13 -34.49
N ALA A 27 1.22 15.80 -35.58
CA ALA A 27 2.03 14.59 -35.67
C ALA A 27 3.22 14.63 -34.69
N VAL A 28 3.92 15.76 -34.62
CA VAL A 28 5.02 15.97 -33.67
C VAL A 28 4.51 15.93 -32.23
N ALA A 29 3.42 16.65 -31.91
CA ALA A 29 2.83 16.62 -30.58
C ALA A 29 2.37 15.22 -30.19
N PHE A 30 1.75 14.47 -31.10
CA PHE A 30 1.36 13.08 -30.87
C PHE A 30 2.56 12.18 -30.61
N ALA A 31 3.60 12.25 -31.43
CA ALA A 31 4.81 11.45 -31.26
C ALA A 31 5.51 11.77 -29.92
N LEU A 32 5.57 13.04 -29.53
CA LEU A 32 6.12 13.47 -28.25
C LEU A 32 5.29 12.95 -27.07
N CYS A 33 3.98 13.13 -27.07
CA CYS A 33 3.10 12.61 -26.01
C CYS A 33 3.16 11.09 -25.92
N LEU A 34 3.18 10.39 -27.06
CA LEU A 34 3.31 8.94 -27.11
C LEU A 34 4.66 8.47 -26.55
N TRP A 35 5.74 9.19 -26.87
CA TRP A 35 7.05 8.92 -26.32
C TRP A 35 7.07 9.13 -24.80
N LEU A 36 6.56 10.26 -24.31
CA LEU A 36 6.49 10.56 -22.87
C LEU A 36 5.68 9.52 -22.08
N VAL A 37 4.48 9.17 -22.55
CA VAL A 37 3.63 8.19 -21.84
C VAL A 37 4.23 6.78 -21.88
N ARG A 38 5.02 6.44 -22.90
CA ARG A 38 5.68 5.12 -22.97
C ARG A 38 7.02 5.08 -22.24
N SER A 39 7.77 6.18 -22.22
CA SER A 39 9.08 6.21 -21.58
C SER A 39 8.99 6.35 -20.07
N GLN A 40 7.97 7.07 -19.58
CA GLN A 40 7.83 7.44 -18.16
C GLN A 40 9.10 8.15 -17.60
N SER A 41 9.98 8.67 -18.46
CA SER A 41 11.32 9.14 -18.10
C SER A 41 11.34 10.41 -17.22
N THR A 42 10.19 11.07 -17.08
CA THR A 42 10.02 12.29 -16.27
C THR A 42 9.22 12.03 -14.99
N VAL A 43 8.93 10.77 -14.66
CA VAL A 43 8.18 10.38 -13.47
C VAL A 43 9.17 9.77 -12.47
N ASP A 44 9.36 10.44 -11.33
CA ASP A 44 10.19 9.95 -10.23
C ASP A 44 9.35 9.22 -9.16
N ASP A 45 10.01 8.64 -8.16
CA ASP A 45 9.39 7.79 -7.13
C ASP A 45 8.19 8.47 -6.45
N VAL A 46 8.36 9.73 -6.04
CA VAL A 46 7.32 10.51 -5.34
C VAL A 46 6.18 10.86 -6.29
N ALA A 47 6.47 11.31 -7.52
CA ALA A 47 5.43 11.60 -8.50
C ALA A 47 4.64 10.34 -8.88
N TRP A 48 5.32 9.20 -9.00
CA TRP A 48 4.71 7.91 -9.26
C TRP A 48 3.75 7.52 -8.13
N MET A 49 4.20 7.55 -6.87
CA MET A 49 3.38 7.19 -5.71
C MET A 49 2.18 8.14 -5.54
N LYS A 50 2.37 9.45 -5.70
CA LYS A 50 1.28 10.45 -5.64
C LYS A 50 0.23 10.22 -6.74
N ALA A 51 0.62 9.76 -7.93
CA ALA A 51 -0.32 9.40 -8.99
C ALA A 51 -0.97 8.02 -8.77
N MET A 52 -0.28 7.11 -8.09
CA MET A 52 -0.74 5.74 -7.89
C MET A 52 -1.74 5.61 -6.74
N ILE A 53 -1.65 6.44 -5.69
CA ILE A 53 -2.64 6.51 -4.60
C ILE A 53 -4.08 6.71 -5.12
N PRO A 54 -4.39 7.74 -5.94
CA PRO A 54 -5.74 7.90 -6.49
C PRO A 54 -6.10 6.82 -7.53
N HIS A 55 -5.12 6.30 -8.28
CA HIS A 55 -5.36 5.15 -9.18
C HIS A 55 -5.87 3.92 -8.41
N HIS A 56 -5.22 3.60 -7.29
CA HIS A 56 -5.60 2.49 -6.41
C HIS A 56 -6.96 2.72 -5.75
N SER A 57 -7.23 3.96 -5.35
CA SER A 57 -8.51 4.35 -4.72
C SER A 57 -9.72 4.06 -5.63
N ILE A 58 -9.56 4.16 -6.96
CA ILE A 58 -10.61 3.81 -7.93
C ILE A 58 -10.88 2.31 -7.92
N ALA A 59 -9.85 1.47 -7.82
CA ALA A 59 -10.00 0.02 -7.76
C ALA A 59 -10.70 -0.42 -6.48
N ILE A 60 -10.38 0.20 -5.34
CA ILE A 60 -11.08 -0.01 -4.06
C ILE A 60 -12.56 0.34 -4.21
N MET A 61 -12.87 1.57 -4.63
CA MET A 61 -14.26 2.03 -4.81
C MET A 61 -15.04 1.11 -5.74
N THR A 62 -14.45 0.70 -6.86
CA THR A 62 -15.10 -0.15 -7.86
C THR A 62 -15.37 -1.54 -7.29
N SER A 63 -14.40 -2.14 -6.60
CA SER A 63 -14.51 -3.48 -6.01
C SER A 63 -15.50 -3.52 -4.84
N SER A 64 -15.52 -2.49 -3.99
CA SER A 64 -16.44 -2.39 -2.86
C SER A 64 -17.89 -2.13 -3.27
N ARG A 65 -18.13 -1.44 -4.41
CA ARG A 65 -19.49 -1.06 -4.86
C ARG A 65 -20.06 -1.93 -5.97
N ALA A 66 -19.27 -2.84 -6.54
CA ALA A 66 -19.73 -3.72 -7.59
C ALA A 66 -20.77 -4.74 -7.08
N HIS A 67 -21.82 -4.94 -7.88
CA HIS A 67 -22.87 -5.93 -7.60
C HIS A 67 -22.41 -7.35 -7.99
N ILE A 68 -21.44 -7.88 -7.23
CA ILE A 68 -20.84 -9.21 -7.45
C ILE A 68 -21.51 -10.21 -6.53
N THR A 69 -22.05 -11.28 -7.12
CA THR A 69 -22.76 -12.36 -6.41
C THR A 69 -22.03 -13.70 -6.43
N ASP A 70 -21.12 -13.95 -7.40
CA ASP A 70 -20.28 -15.16 -7.41
C ASP A 70 -19.26 -15.08 -6.26
N PRO A 71 -19.23 -16.05 -5.33
CA PRO A 71 -18.33 -16.03 -4.17
C PRO A 71 -16.84 -15.96 -4.53
N ARG A 72 -16.42 -16.53 -5.66
CA ARG A 72 -15.02 -16.50 -6.10
C ARG A 72 -14.63 -15.09 -6.54
N VAL A 73 -15.54 -14.40 -7.23
CA VAL A 73 -15.33 -13.03 -7.68
C VAL A 73 -15.42 -12.06 -6.49
N ARG A 74 -16.29 -12.33 -5.51
CA ARG A 74 -16.33 -11.56 -4.26
C ARG A 74 -15.00 -11.68 -3.50
N LYS A 75 -14.51 -12.90 -3.30
CA LYS A 75 -13.19 -13.15 -2.69
C LYS A 75 -12.09 -12.37 -3.40
N LEU A 76 -12.05 -12.40 -4.74
CA LEU A 76 -11.07 -11.64 -5.52
C LEU A 76 -11.21 -10.11 -5.31
N ALA A 77 -12.45 -9.59 -5.29
CA ALA A 77 -12.69 -8.16 -5.06
C ALA A 77 -12.22 -7.74 -3.66
N ASP A 78 -12.45 -8.57 -2.64
CA ASP A 78 -12.03 -8.30 -1.27
C ASP A 78 -10.49 -8.37 -1.14
N GLU A 79 -9.84 -9.30 -1.83
CA GLU A 79 -8.37 -9.37 -1.95
C GLU A 79 -7.78 -8.13 -2.63
N ILE A 80 -8.42 -7.62 -3.69
CA ILE A 80 -8.02 -6.35 -4.35
C ILE A 80 -8.15 -5.18 -3.37
N VAL A 81 -9.28 -5.06 -2.66
CA VAL A 81 -9.49 -3.97 -1.68
C VAL A 81 -8.42 -4.01 -0.59
N LEU A 82 -8.11 -5.20 -0.09
CA LEU A 82 -7.09 -5.38 0.94
C LEU A 82 -5.71 -4.95 0.45
N ALA A 83 -5.26 -5.48 -0.69
CA ALA A 83 -3.95 -5.17 -1.25
C ALA A 83 -3.80 -3.68 -1.54
N GLN A 84 -4.81 -3.06 -2.15
CA GLN A 84 -4.75 -1.67 -2.59
C GLN A 84 -4.79 -0.68 -1.41
N ASN A 85 -5.52 -0.99 -0.32
CA ASN A 85 -5.48 -0.16 0.90
C ASN A 85 -4.11 -0.20 1.56
N ARG A 86 -3.47 -1.38 1.59
CA ARG A 86 -2.09 -1.50 2.04
C ARG A 86 -1.16 -0.66 1.19
N GLU A 87 -1.18 -0.84 -0.12
CA GLU A 87 -0.27 -0.15 -1.04
C GLU A 87 -0.43 1.37 -0.93
N ILE A 88 -1.65 1.89 -0.73
CA ILE A 88 -1.88 3.30 -0.44
C ILE A 88 -1.21 3.74 0.86
N SER A 89 -1.33 2.94 1.93
CA SER A 89 -0.75 3.23 3.23
C SER A 89 0.79 3.26 3.19
N GLU A 90 1.40 2.30 2.49
CA GLU A 90 2.86 2.25 2.26
C GLU A 90 3.34 3.42 1.40
N MET A 91 2.63 3.73 0.30
CA MET A 91 2.98 4.85 -0.57
C MET A 91 2.90 6.19 0.14
N ARG A 92 1.89 6.41 1.00
CA ARG A 92 1.78 7.65 1.80
C ARG A 92 2.96 7.79 2.75
N TRP A 93 3.28 6.71 3.46
CA TRP A 93 4.42 6.69 4.36
C TRP A 93 5.74 6.93 3.61
N MET A 94 6.00 6.23 2.51
CA MET A 94 7.21 6.40 1.71
C MET A 94 7.33 7.80 1.10
N VAL A 95 6.23 8.42 0.68
CA VAL A 95 6.24 9.81 0.22
C VAL A 95 6.69 10.74 1.36
N ALA A 96 6.12 10.61 2.54
CA ALA A 96 6.48 11.41 3.70
C ALA A 96 7.94 11.16 4.14
N ASP A 97 8.37 9.90 4.17
CA ASP A 97 9.73 9.49 4.54
C ASP A 97 10.76 10.03 3.55
N ILE A 98 10.55 9.87 2.24
CA ILE A 98 11.49 10.37 1.22
C ILE A 98 11.56 11.90 1.24
N GLU A 99 10.44 12.60 1.46
CA GLU A 99 10.41 14.06 1.57
C GLU A 99 11.15 14.57 2.81
N ALA A 100 11.11 13.83 3.92
CA ALA A 100 11.76 14.20 5.18
C ALA A 100 13.23 13.75 5.29
N ASN A 101 13.51 12.52 4.88
CA ASN A 101 14.76 11.80 5.13
C ASN A 101 15.58 11.53 3.87
N GLY A 102 15.02 11.78 2.68
CA GLY A 102 15.66 11.52 1.40
C GLY A 102 15.52 10.07 0.93
N LYS A 103 16.03 9.78 -0.28
CA LYS A 103 15.93 8.44 -0.88
C LYS A 103 16.89 7.46 -0.22
N GLN A 104 16.40 6.26 0.05
CA GLN A 104 17.25 5.16 0.47
C GLN A 104 18.08 4.63 -0.71
N THR A 105 19.34 4.29 -0.46
CA THR A 105 20.28 3.76 -1.47
C THR A 105 20.41 2.24 -1.44
N ALA A 106 19.84 1.60 -0.41
CA ALA A 106 19.74 0.15 -0.27
C ALA A 106 18.46 -0.18 0.53
N PHE A 107 17.71 -1.18 0.08
CA PHE A 107 16.53 -1.67 0.79
C PHE A 107 16.60 -3.21 0.83
N PRO A 108 16.57 -3.83 2.02
CA PRO A 108 16.79 -5.25 2.17
C PRO A 108 15.52 -6.04 1.87
N LEU A 109 15.06 -5.97 0.63
CA LEU A 109 14.17 -6.99 0.09
C LEU A 109 15.07 -8.19 -0.14
N GLY A 110 14.93 -9.21 0.69
CA GLY A 110 15.58 -10.49 0.46
C GLY A 110 15.12 -11.02 -0.90
N GLU A 111 15.87 -10.73 -1.96
CA GLU A 111 15.86 -11.57 -3.14
C GLU A 111 16.23 -12.97 -2.66
N ALA A 112 15.53 -13.99 -3.15
CA ALA A 112 15.90 -15.37 -2.85
C ALA A 112 17.32 -15.61 -3.38
N GLU A 113 18.32 -15.55 -2.49
CA GLU A 113 19.70 -15.79 -2.87
C GLU A 113 19.84 -17.27 -3.27
N GLY A 114 20.08 -17.52 -4.55
CA GLY A 114 20.40 -18.86 -5.07
C GLY A 114 19.75 -19.18 -6.41
N ALA A 115 20.31 -20.16 -7.11
CA ALA A 115 19.67 -20.73 -8.28
C ALA A 115 18.36 -21.43 -7.85
N ALA A 116 17.27 -21.21 -8.59
CA ALA A 116 16.02 -21.91 -8.37
C ALA A 116 16.27 -23.41 -8.27
N GLN A 117 15.93 -23.99 -7.12
CA GLN A 117 16.07 -25.43 -6.89
C GLN A 117 14.75 -26.13 -7.20
N ILE A 118 14.82 -27.36 -7.72
CA ILE A 118 13.64 -28.21 -7.84
C ILE A 118 13.30 -28.68 -6.42
N ALA A 119 12.37 -27.99 -5.79
CA ALA A 119 11.82 -28.31 -4.49
C ALA A 119 10.51 -29.09 -4.67
N THR A 120 10.10 -29.87 -3.67
CA THR A 120 8.74 -30.43 -3.68
C THR A 120 7.71 -29.31 -3.46
N LEU A 121 6.44 -29.58 -3.77
CA LEU A 121 5.36 -28.66 -3.43
C LEU A 121 5.33 -28.39 -1.91
N ALA A 122 5.60 -29.41 -1.08
CA ALA A 122 5.66 -29.26 0.37
C ALA A 122 6.81 -28.33 0.81
N ASP A 123 7.99 -28.49 0.23
CA ASP A 123 9.16 -27.63 0.52
C ASP A 123 8.93 -26.18 0.07
N SER A 124 8.24 -26.00 -1.07
CA SER A 124 7.88 -24.68 -1.59
C SER A 124 6.85 -23.99 -0.69
N LEU A 125 5.91 -24.74 -0.11
CA LEU A 125 4.91 -24.22 0.83
C LEU A 125 5.48 -23.95 2.23
N ALA A 126 6.61 -24.57 2.59
CA ALA A 126 7.27 -24.41 3.88
C ALA A 126 8.32 -23.28 3.90
N THR A 127 8.63 -22.68 2.75
CA THR A 127 9.66 -21.64 2.64
C THR A 127 9.07 -20.24 2.86
N PRO A 128 9.46 -19.52 3.93
CA PRO A 128 9.03 -18.15 4.12
C PRO A 128 9.79 -17.22 3.16
N VAL A 129 9.11 -16.70 2.14
CA VAL A 129 9.62 -15.57 1.38
C VAL A 129 9.46 -14.32 2.25
N ILE A 130 10.57 -13.83 2.82
CA ILE A 130 10.60 -12.69 3.75
C ILE A 130 9.99 -11.42 3.11
N ALA A 131 10.13 -11.25 1.78
CA ALA A 131 9.51 -10.16 1.04
C ALA A 131 7.97 -10.17 1.03
N ALA A 132 7.33 -11.25 1.50
CA ALA A 132 5.88 -11.38 1.63
C ALA A 132 5.39 -11.33 3.09
N VAL A 133 6.28 -11.07 4.05
CA VAL A 133 5.95 -10.99 5.48
C VAL A 133 5.40 -9.60 5.78
N ASP A 134 4.08 -9.53 6.00
CA ASP A 134 3.34 -8.29 6.19
C ASP A 134 2.24 -8.51 7.24
N LEU A 135 1.82 -7.40 7.85
CA LEU A 135 0.67 -7.37 8.72
C LEU A 135 -0.59 -7.67 7.90
N ALA A 136 -1.49 -8.47 8.44
CA ALA A 136 -2.79 -8.75 7.87
C ALA A 136 -3.89 -8.17 8.76
N PRO A 137 -5.09 -7.88 8.21
CA PRO A 137 -6.21 -7.44 9.03
C PRO A 137 -6.62 -8.52 10.03
N LEU A 138 -7.00 -8.06 11.22
CA LEU A 138 -7.52 -8.84 12.32
C LEU A 138 -9.05 -8.81 12.25
N THR A 139 -9.67 -9.98 12.13
CA THR A 139 -11.11 -10.14 12.27
C THR A 139 -11.52 -9.95 13.74
N ALA A 140 -12.82 -9.74 14.00
CA ALA A 140 -13.32 -9.65 15.38
C ALA A 140 -13.02 -10.91 16.21
N GLU A 141 -13.05 -12.09 15.59
CA GLU A 141 -12.71 -13.37 16.24
C GLU A 141 -11.23 -13.44 16.61
N ASP A 142 -10.35 -12.96 15.72
CA ASP A 142 -8.92 -12.89 15.99
C ASP A 142 -8.61 -12.02 17.22
N VAL A 143 -9.26 -10.85 17.30
CA VAL A 143 -9.08 -9.92 18.42
C VAL A 143 -9.55 -10.56 19.73
N ALA A 144 -10.72 -11.18 19.73
CA ALA A 144 -11.27 -11.85 20.91
C ALA A 144 -10.43 -13.04 21.39
N LEU A 145 -9.73 -13.72 20.48
CA LEU A 145 -8.82 -14.81 20.81
C LEU A 145 -7.50 -14.31 21.37
N ALA A 146 -6.98 -13.21 20.82
CA ALA A 146 -5.60 -12.79 21.05
C ALA A 146 -5.44 -11.79 22.20
N VAL A 147 -6.48 -11.03 22.54
CA VAL A 147 -6.41 -9.94 23.52
C VAL A 147 -7.60 -10.03 24.49
N PRO A 148 -7.41 -9.79 25.81
CA PRO A 148 -8.51 -9.80 26.78
C PRO A 148 -9.61 -8.80 26.42
N ALA A 149 -10.86 -9.13 26.77
CA ALA A 149 -11.98 -8.21 26.59
C ALA A 149 -11.80 -6.95 27.48
N GLY A 150 -11.90 -5.77 26.88
CA GLY A 150 -11.74 -4.50 27.59
C GLY A 150 -11.45 -3.34 26.64
N GLU A 151 -11.01 -2.22 27.21
CA GLU A 151 -10.54 -1.04 26.46
C GLU A 151 -9.31 -1.41 25.62
N THR A 152 -9.39 -1.09 24.33
CA THR A 152 -8.34 -1.40 23.35
C THR A 152 -8.08 -0.21 22.45
N CYS A 153 -6.82 -0.05 22.07
CA CYS A 153 -6.42 0.82 20.97
C CYS A 153 -6.08 -0.01 19.75
N ALA A 154 -6.44 0.49 18.57
CA ALA A 154 -6.29 -0.24 17.32
C ALA A 154 -5.75 0.68 16.22
N PHE A 155 -4.83 0.13 15.42
CA PHE A 155 -4.31 0.77 14.22
C PHE A 155 -4.99 0.23 12.97
N ARG A 156 -5.52 1.10 12.12
CA ARG A 156 -6.18 0.78 10.85
C ARG A 156 -5.51 1.50 9.70
N ARG A 157 -5.35 0.83 8.55
CA ARG A 157 -4.78 1.45 7.33
C ARG A 157 -5.75 2.37 6.60
N GLY A 158 -7.07 2.22 6.84
CA GLY A 158 -8.11 3.13 6.35
C GLY A 158 -9.20 3.36 7.40
N THR A 159 -10.10 4.31 7.13
CA THR A 159 -11.19 4.67 8.06
C THR A 159 -12.21 3.54 8.26
N ASP A 160 -12.42 2.73 7.21
CA ASP A 160 -13.42 1.65 7.18
C ASP A 160 -12.75 0.29 6.96
N THR A 161 -11.55 0.08 7.51
CA THR A 161 -10.81 -1.19 7.40
C THR A 161 -10.67 -1.87 8.75
N ASP A 162 -10.57 -3.20 8.74
CA ASP A 162 -10.20 -3.98 9.92
C ASP A 162 -8.80 -3.59 10.44
N PRO A 163 -8.57 -3.63 11.77
CA PRO A 163 -7.30 -3.24 12.35
C PRO A 163 -6.20 -4.25 12.04
N VAL A 164 -4.96 -3.78 11.95
CA VAL A 164 -3.77 -4.65 11.71
C VAL A 164 -2.89 -4.79 12.96
N LEU A 165 -3.16 -3.97 13.97
CA LEU A 165 -2.60 -4.05 15.31
C LEU A 165 -3.70 -3.69 16.30
N VAL A 166 -3.81 -4.46 17.39
CA VAL A 166 -4.63 -4.14 18.56
C VAL A 166 -3.77 -4.23 19.81
N VAL A 167 -3.95 -3.28 20.73
CA VAL A 167 -3.27 -3.21 22.02
C VAL A 167 -4.31 -2.97 23.11
N ALA A 168 -4.40 -3.85 24.11
CA ALA A 168 -5.26 -3.68 25.28
C ALA A 168 -4.61 -2.82 26.36
N ALA A 169 -5.47 -2.28 27.23
CA ALA A 169 -5.08 -1.49 28.40
C ALA A 169 -4.09 -2.21 29.34
N ASP A 170 -4.14 -3.54 29.42
CA ASP A 170 -3.24 -4.35 30.24
C ASP A 170 -1.85 -4.60 29.60
N GLY A 171 -1.64 -4.08 28.38
CA GLY A 171 -0.40 -4.23 27.62
C GLY A 171 -0.38 -5.44 26.69
N SER A 172 -1.40 -6.31 26.70
CA SER A 172 -1.53 -7.40 25.74
C SER A 172 -1.75 -6.83 24.34
N ALA A 173 -0.96 -7.25 23.36
CA ALA A 173 -1.08 -6.78 21.99
C ALA A 173 -1.11 -7.95 21.00
N ALA A 174 -1.72 -7.73 19.85
CA ALA A 174 -1.84 -8.73 18.81
C ALA A 174 -1.73 -8.13 17.42
N THR A 175 -1.09 -8.89 16.54
CA THR A 175 -1.08 -8.65 15.10
C THR A 175 -1.22 -9.98 14.36
N LYS A 176 -1.43 -9.94 13.05
CA LYS A 176 -1.47 -11.14 12.20
C LYS A 176 -0.42 -11.01 11.11
N VAL A 177 0.41 -12.03 10.93
CA VAL A 177 1.45 -12.07 9.90
C VAL A 177 1.38 -13.41 9.20
N SER A 178 1.37 -13.41 7.86
CA SER A 178 1.24 -14.63 7.05
C SER A 178 0.07 -15.55 7.46
N GLY A 179 -1.05 -14.94 7.89
CA GLY A 179 -2.25 -15.65 8.35
C GLY A 179 -2.20 -16.18 9.79
N GLN A 180 -1.08 -16.02 10.49
CA GLN A 180 -0.92 -16.47 11.88
C GLN A 180 -1.03 -15.30 12.85
N LEU A 181 -1.73 -15.51 13.97
CA LEU A 181 -1.78 -14.53 15.05
C LEU A 181 -0.46 -14.55 15.82
N ILE A 182 0.10 -13.36 16.00
CA ILE A 182 1.31 -13.12 16.77
C ILE A 182 0.91 -12.28 17.98
N GLN A 183 1.15 -12.83 19.18
CA GLN A 183 1.05 -12.05 20.40
C GLN A 183 2.30 -11.21 20.63
N LEU A 184 2.06 -10.00 21.09
CA LEU A 184 3.04 -8.97 21.39
C LEU A 184 2.78 -8.46 22.81
N ASN A 185 3.82 -7.94 23.44
CA ASN A 185 3.68 -7.20 24.69
C ASN A 185 3.97 -5.72 24.44
N SER A 186 3.06 -4.86 24.89
CA SER A 186 3.26 -3.42 24.85
C SER A 186 4.21 -2.98 25.95
N GLU A 187 5.18 -2.12 25.63
CA GLU A 187 6.15 -1.58 26.59
C GLU A 187 5.46 -0.69 27.65
N ALA A 188 4.31 -0.11 27.31
CA ALA A 188 3.45 0.66 28.21
C ALA A 188 1.96 0.47 27.84
N ALA A 189 1.06 0.85 28.75
CA ALA A 189 -0.37 0.89 28.43
C ALA A 189 -0.61 1.81 27.22
N PRO A 190 -1.42 1.37 26.23
CA PRO A 190 -1.64 2.16 25.03
C PRO A 190 -2.38 3.45 25.37
N THR A 191 -1.96 4.55 24.76
CA THR A 191 -2.63 5.84 24.94
C THR A 191 -2.88 6.48 23.57
N ALA A 192 -3.60 7.60 23.55
CA ALA A 192 -3.71 8.43 22.35
C ALA A 192 -2.34 8.93 21.83
N ALA A 193 -1.27 8.87 22.64
CA ALA A 193 0.10 9.24 22.26
C ALA A 193 0.87 8.13 21.54
N GLY A 194 0.25 6.97 21.28
CA GLY A 194 0.85 5.85 20.56
C GLY A 194 1.10 4.63 21.44
N ALA A 195 1.81 3.66 20.87
CA ALA A 195 2.19 2.43 21.54
C ALA A 195 3.45 1.83 20.90
N VAL A 196 4.25 1.13 21.70
CA VAL A 196 5.35 0.29 21.22
C VAL A 196 5.06 -1.12 21.70
N SER A 197 4.91 -2.06 20.78
CA SER A 197 4.63 -3.46 21.09
C SER A 197 5.67 -4.35 20.44
N SER A 198 6.15 -5.35 21.16
CA SER A 198 7.22 -6.22 20.65
C SER A 198 7.11 -7.66 21.14
N THR A 199 7.77 -8.54 20.39
CA THR A 199 8.09 -9.92 20.75
C THR A 199 9.46 -10.26 20.16
N ASP A 200 9.95 -11.48 20.37
CA ASP A 200 11.24 -11.89 19.80
C ASP A 200 11.22 -11.76 18.27
N GLY A 201 12.18 -11.02 17.72
CA GLY A 201 12.31 -10.80 16.28
C GLY A 201 11.36 -9.77 15.64
N LEU A 202 10.40 -9.19 16.37
CA LEU A 202 9.41 -8.24 15.83
C LEU A 202 9.15 -7.07 16.79
N ARG A 203 9.24 -5.85 16.28
CA ARG A 203 8.84 -4.62 16.96
C ARG A 203 7.85 -3.86 16.09
N ILE A 204 6.77 -3.38 16.70
CA ILE A 204 5.78 -2.53 16.07
C ILE A 204 5.66 -1.23 16.87
N THR A 205 5.84 -0.10 16.19
CA THR A 205 5.79 1.24 16.79
C THR A 205 4.67 2.04 16.16
N VAL A 206 3.72 2.54 16.95
CA VAL A 206 2.67 3.45 16.50
C VAL A 206 2.96 4.85 17.03
N THR A 207 3.13 5.80 16.10
CA THR A 207 3.41 7.20 16.39
C THR A 207 2.29 8.07 15.83
N PRO A 208 1.46 8.71 16.68
CA PRO A 208 0.44 9.64 16.23
C PRO A 208 1.05 10.85 15.52
N THR A 209 0.34 11.35 14.51
CA THR A 209 0.70 12.57 13.80
C THR A 209 0.05 13.80 14.43
N ALA A 210 0.30 14.98 13.85
CA ALA A 210 -0.35 16.22 14.28
C ALA A 210 -1.87 16.25 13.97
N ALA A 211 -2.33 15.46 12.99
CA ALA A 211 -3.74 15.33 12.67
C ALA A 211 -4.43 14.36 13.64
N ALA A 212 -5.59 14.76 14.17
CA ALA A 212 -6.28 14.00 15.20
C ALA A 212 -6.68 12.59 14.70
N GLY A 213 -6.19 11.56 15.41
CA GLY A 213 -6.48 10.16 15.10
C GLY A 213 -5.66 9.57 13.95
N GLU A 214 -4.85 10.36 13.25
CA GLU A 214 -3.91 9.85 12.24
C GLU A 214 -2.59 9.45 12.88
N ALA A 215 -2.01 8.35 12.43
CA ALA A 215 -0.76 7.81 12.97
C ALA A 215 0.05 7.10 11.88
N THR A 216 1.34 6.97 12.13
CA THR A 216 2.23 6.08 11.38
C THR A 216 2.52 4.85 12.23
N LEU A 217 2.45 3.68 11.61
CA LEU A 217 2.90 2.41 12.18
C LEU A 217 4.19 1.97 11.49
N LEU A 218 5.24 1.71 12.25
CA LEU A 218 6.46 1.06 11.79
C LEU A 218 6.46 -0.40 12.22
N PHE A 219 6.74 -1.28 11.26
CA PHE A 219 6.89 -2.71 11.42
C PHE A 219 8.36 -3.08 11.18
N ASP A 220 9.06 -3.39 12.27
CA ASP A 220 10.49 -3.71 12.28
C ASP A 220 10.69 -5.21 12.53
N LEU A 221 11.26 -5.89 11.56
CA LEU A 221 11.69 -7.28 11.68
C LEU A 221 13.21 -7.33 11.90
N ALA A 222 13.62 -8.05 12.94
CA ALA A 222 15.04 -8.31 13.23
C ALA A 222 15.60 -9.40 12.30
N THR A 223 15.55 -9.18 10.98
CA THR A 223 16.21 -10.00 9.97
C THR A 223 17.66 -9.54 9.76
N THR A 224 18.43 -10.28 8.99
CA THR A 224 19.77 -9.86 8.53
C THR A 224 19.77 -9.83 7.00
N PRO A 225 19.67 -8.65 6.35
CA PRO A 225 19.57 -7.32 6.95
C PRO A 225 18.18 -7.05 7.55
N SER A 226 18.08 -6.13 8.51
CA SER A 226 16.82 -5.79 9.19
C SER A 226 15.83 -5.14 8.22
N LEU A 227 14.57 -5.57 8.25
CA LEU A 227 13.52 -5.04 7.38
C LEU A 227 12.61 -4.11 8.21
N THR A 228 12.44 -2.89 7.71
CA THR A 228 11.47 -1.92 8.25
C THR A 228 10.47 -1.56 7.17
N VAL A 229 9.18 -1.69 7.49
CA VAL A 229 8.07 -1.27 6.64
C VAL A 229 7.18 -0.31 7.42
N GLY A 230 6.83 0.83 6.82
CA GLY A 230 5.95 1.81 7.44
C GLY A 230 4.59 1.92 6.75
N TYR A 231 3.58 2.28 7.55
CA TYR A 231 2.19 2.40 7.15
C TYR A 231 1.59 3.67 7.73
N ASP A 232 1.03 4.55 6.90
CA ASP A 232 0.17 5.62 7.40
C ASP A 232 -1.27 5.13 7.57
N GLY A 233 -1.94 5.58 8.62
CA GLY A 233 -3.28 5.14 8.96
C GLY A 233 -3.87 5.88 10.14
N TYR A 234 -4.72 5.19 10.89
CA TYR A 234 -5.50 5.75 11.98
C TYR A 234 -5.29 4.98 13.27
N TRP A 235 -4.97 5.69 14.34
CA TRP A 235 -4.84 5.16 15.70
C TRP A 235 -6.00 5.62 16.55
N THR A 236 -6.80 4.66 17.03
CA THR A 236 -8.02 4.95 17.80
C THR A 236 -8.08 4.08 19.04
N CYS A 237 -8.30 4.69 20.20
CA CYS A 237 -8.53 4.01 21.46
C CYS A 237 -10.03 4.01 21.75
N ALA A 238 -10.62 2.81 21.83
CA ALA A 238 -11.96 2.65 22.36
C ALA A 238 -11.94 2.94 23.86
N ALA A 239 -12.79 3.88 24.28
CA ALA A 239 -13.07 4.18 25.68
C ALA A 239 -14.09 3.19 26.26
#